data_AF-A0A7K6HWQ3-F1
#
_entry.id   AF-A0A7K6HWQ3-F1
#
_cell.length_a   1.000
_cell.length_b   1.000
_cell.length_c   1.000
_cell.angle_alpha   90.00
_cell.angle_beta   90.00
_cell.angle_gamma   90.00
#
_symmetry.space_group_name_H-M   'P 1'
#
loop_
_entity.id
_entity.type
_entity.pdbx_description
1 polymer ?
#
loop_
_entity_poly.entity_id
_entity_poly.type
_entity_poly.pdbx_seq_one_letter_code
_entity_poly.pdbx_strand_id
1 'polypeptide(L)'
;WQAPEPREVPAPPRAVPEPRAVSDAELRELSEQLLAADSNRAGPGQLELNLQSSGSDTEAPRLFSYVSPELLSRPTFSRLLALLDNYEPLTGRDETETAEELQEQREFLETALSTPVLALLERFVLRKGLYPSAEAFRADLHSMWFGLYSRSSGKALDSSGFEHVFHG
;
A
#
# COMPACT_ATOMS: atom_id res chain seq x y z
N TRP A 1 43.09 41.74 28.45
CA TRP A 1 41.93 40.83 28.36
C TRP A 1 41.21 41.14 27.05
N GLN A 2 41.36 40.28 26.04
CA GLN A 2 40.69 40.41 24.74
C GLN A 2 39.31 39.74 24.81
N ALA A 3 38.30 40.37 24.22
CA ALA A 3 36.98 39.79 24.07
C ALA A 3 37.04 38.61 23.07
N PRO A 4 36.30 37.51 23.31
CA PRO A 4 36.27 36.37 22.40
C PRO A 4 35.52 36.74 21.11
N GLU A 5 35.99 36.19 19.98
CA GLU A 5 35.32 36.36 18.69
C GLU A 5 33.94 35.68 18.66
N PRO A 6 32.96 36.25 17.94
CA PRO A 6 31.66 35.64 17.75
C PRO A 6 31.78 34.36 16.92
N ARG A 7 31.12 33.29 17.38
CA ARG A 7 31.01 32.02 16.65
C ARG A 7 30.36 32.26 15.29
N GLU A 8 31.02 31.81 14.22
CA GLU A 8 30.39 31.67 12.91
C GLU A 8 29.15 30.80 13.02
N VAL A 9 28.02 31.34 12.56
CA VAL A 9 26.77 30.59 12.44
C VAL A 9 26.97 29.59 11.29
N PRO A 10 26.81 28.29 11.50
CA PRO A 10 26.95 27.32 10.41
C PRO A 10 25.94 27.66 9.31
N ALA A 11 26.40 27.60 8.06
CA ALA A 11 25.57 27.82 6.90
C ALA A 11 24.31 26.94 6.98
N PRO A 12 23.12 27.45 6.57
CA PRO A 12 21.90 26.67 6.60
C PRO A 12 22.11 25.37 5.80
N PRO A 13 21.49 24.26 6.23
CA PRO A 13 21.55 23.01 5.47
C PRO A 13 21.16 23.29 4.02
N ARG A 14 21.92 22.72 3.07
CA ARG A 14 21.61 22.78 1.64
C ARG A 14 20.11 22.54 1.46
N ALA A 15 19.43 23.47 0.81
CA ALA A 15 18.01 23.38 0.51
C ALA A 15 17.71 21.98 -0.04
N VAL A 16 16.79 21.28 0.62
CA VAL A 16 16.21 20.05 0.08
C VAL A 16 15.61 20.45 -1.27
N PRO A 17 15.96 19.79 -2.38
CA PRO A 17 15.39 20.16 -3.68
C PRO A 17 13.87 20.09 -3.59
N GLU A 18 13.20 21.20 -3.92
CA GLU A 18 11.74 21.29 -3.96
C GLU A 18 11.18 20.10 -4.77
N PRO A 19 10.17 19.38 -4.24
CA PRO A 19 9.61 18.23 -4.94
C PRO A 19 9.13 18.67 -6.32
N ARG A 20 9.60 17.98 -7.36
CA ARG A 20 9.18 18.29 -8.72
C ARG A 20 7.74 17.85 -8.87
N ALA A 21 6.87 18.78 -9.27
CA ALA A 21 5.49 18.46 -9.61
C ALA A 21 5.43 17.24 -10.56
N VAL A 22 4.54 16.30 -10.25
CA VAL A 22 4.29 15.12 -11.08
C VAL A 22 3.16 15.47 -12.04
N SER A 23 3.40 15.32 -13.33
CA SER A 23 2.38 15.56 -14.37
C SER A 23 1.53 14.32 -14.66
N ASP A 24 0.34 14.52 -15.20
CA ASP A 24 -0.55 13.41 -15.63
C ASP A 24 0.12 12.49 -16.67
N ALA A 25 0.98 13.05 -17.53
CA ALA A 25 1.74 12.26 -18.50
C ALA A 25 2.75 11.33 -17.79
N GLU A 26 3.43 11.81 -16.76
CA GLU A 26 4.33 10.98 -15.93
C GLU A 26 3.54 9.93 -15.14
N LEU A 27 2.35 10.27 -14.62
CA LEU A 27 1.49 9.30 -13.93
C LEU A 27 1.01 8.20 -14.86
N ARG A 28 0.62 8.55 -16.09
CA ARG A 28 0.25 7.58 -17.12
C ARG A 28 1.42 6.68 -17.50
N GLU A 29 2.59 7.26 -17.75
CA GLU A 29 3.78 6.46 -18.09
C GLU A 29 4.16 5.53 -16.93
N LEU A 30 4.13 6.03 -15.70
CA LEU A 30 4.38 5.21 -14.51
C LEU A 30 3.36 4.08 -14.40
N SER A 31 2.07 4.33 -14.60
CA SER A 31 1.04 3.28 -14.48
C SER A 31 1.21 2.18 -15.52
N GLU A 32 1.59 2.51 -16.75
CA GLU A 32 1.93 1.55 -17.80
C GLU A 32 3.17 0.71 -17.42
N GLN A 33 4.20 1.33 -16.82
CA GLN A 33 5.39 0.63 -16.32
C GLN A 33 5.08 -0.31 -15.15
N LEU A 34 4.27 0.16 -14.17
CA LEU A 34 3.83 -0.66 -13.04
C LEU A 34 2.99 -1.83 -13.53
N LEU A 35 2.05 -1.58 -14.46
CA LEU A 35 1.27 -2.62 -15.09
C LEU A 35 2.17 -3.60 -15.82
N ALA A 36 3.21 -3.19 -16.55
CA ALA A 36 4.12 -4.12 -17.23
C ALA A 36 4.97 -4.94 -16.25
N ALA A 37 5.36 -4.37 -15.12
CA ALA A 37 6.19 -5.01 -14.10
C ALA A 37 5.44 -5.97 -13.18
N ASP A 38 4.11 -5.99 -13.22
CA ASP A 38 3.31 -6.89 -12.39
C ASP A 38 3.48 -8.35 -12.86
N SER A 39 4.41 -9.04 -12.21
CA SER A 39 4.63 -10.48 -12.37
C SER A 39 3.69 -11.33 -11.53
N ASN A 40 2.95 -10.71 -10.58
CA ASN A 40 2.05 -11.41 -9.68
C ASN A 40 0.62 -11.49 -10.23
N ARG A 41 0.25 -10.73 -11.26
CA ARG A 41 -1.08 -10.80 -11.89
C ARG A 41 -1.47 -12.24 -12.29
N ALA A 42 -2.77 -12.50 -12.34
CA ALA A 42 -3.31 -13.76 -12.87
C ALA A 42 -2.87 -13.96 -14.33
N GLY A 43 -2.24 -15.09 -14.61
CA GLY A 43 -1.94 -15.53 -15.96
C GLY A 43 -3.13 -16.22 -16.64
N PRO A 44 -2.98 -16.61 -17.92
CA PRO A 44 -4.00 -17.36 -18.64
C PRO A 44 -4.42 -18.63 -17.86
N GLY A 45 -5.72 -18.82 -17.68
CA GLY A 45 -6.29 -19.98 -16.97
C GLY A 45 -6.15 -19.96 -15.45
N GLN A 46 -5.57 -18.91 -14.84
CA GLN A 46 -5.51 -18.79 -13.38
C GLN A 46 -6.73 -18.11 -12.76
N LEU A 47 -7.56 -17.45 -13.58
CA LEU A 47 -8.77 -16.76 -13.20
C LEU A 47 -9.81 -16.94 -14.30
N GLU A 48 -10.98 -17.45 -13.96
CA GLU A 48 -12.12 -17.55 -14.87
C GLU A 48 -13.31 -16.81 -14.28
N LEU A 49 -13.92 -15.96 -15.12
CA LEU A 49 -15.04 -15.14 -14.76
C LEU A 49 -16.29 -15.57 -15.53
N ASN A 50 -17.40 -15.68 -14.82
CA ASN A 50 -18.73 -15.74 -15.39
C ASN A 50 -19.31 -14.31 -15.39
N LEU A 51 -19.10 -13.57 -16.50
CA LEU A 51 -19.57 -12.18 -16.63
C LEU A 51 -21.10 -12.05 -16.70
N GLN A 52 -21.80 -13.18 -16.84
CA GLN A 52 -23.24 -13.28 -17.03
C GLN A 52 -23.72 -12.56 -18.30
N SER A 53 -24.87 -12.99 -18.82
CA SER A 53 -25.57 -12.26 -19.88
C SER A 53 -26.71 -11.46 -19.25
N SER A 54 -26.81 -10.17 -19.58
CA SER A 54 -27.89 -9.30 -19.12
C SER A 54 -29.26 -9.91 -19.50
N GLY A 55 -30.13 -10.17 -18.52
CA GLY A 55 -31.52 -10.58 -18.75
C GLY A 55 -31.93 -11.99 -18.29
N SER A 56 -31.14 -12.65 -17.45
CA SER A 56 -31.55 -13.91 -16.81
C SER A 56 -32.11 -13.64 -15.42
N ASP A 57 -33.44 -13.78 -15.24
CA ASP A 57 -34.16 -13.72 -13.95
C ASP A 57 -33.92 -14.95 -13.04
N THR A 58 -32.86 -15.73 -13.30
CA THR A 58 -32.44 -16.84 -12.43
C THR A 58 -31.28 -16.42 -11.53
N GLU A 59 -31.09 -17.12 -10.40
CA GLU A 59 -29.98 -16.86 -9.48
C GLU A 59 -28.67 -16.68 -10.25
N ALA A 60 -28.11 -15.48 -10.11
CA ALA A 60 -26.94 -15.05 -10.82
C ALA A 60 -25.76 -15.97 -10.41
N PRO A 61 -25.17 -16.76 -11.33
CA PRO A 61 -24.08 -17.68 -10.98
C PRO A 61 -22.87 -16.90 -10.43
N ARG A 62 -22.06 -17.53 -9.58
CA ARG A 62 -20.87 -16.88 -8.97
C ARG A 62 -20.00 -16.22 -10.06
N LEU A 63 -19.62 -14.96 -9.84
CA LEU A 63 -18.76 -14.20 -10.77
C LEU A 63 -17.43 -14.92 -11.01
N PHE A 64 -16.81 -15.44 -9.95
CA PHE A 64 -15.61 -16.26 -10.05
C PHE A 64 -16.02 -17.72 -10.23
N SER A 65 -15.86 -18.25 -11.44
CA SER A 65 -16.06 -19.69 -11.70
C SER A 65 -14.83 -20.51 -11.31
N TYR A 66 -13.63 -19.90 -11.41
CA TYR A 66 -12.39 -20.51 -10.99
C TYR A 66 -11.34 -19.47 -10.58
N VAL A 67 -10.60 -19.78 -9.52
CA VAL A 67 -9.38 -19.07 -9.10
C VAL A 67 -8.34 -20.14 -8.77
N SER A 68 -7.18 -20.06 -9.42
CA SER A 68 -6.10 -21.04 -9.22
C SER A 68 -5.57 -20.97 -7.77
N PRO A 69 -5.51 -22.11 -7.05
CA PRO A 69 -4.85 -22.16 -5.74
C PRO A 69 -3.38 -21.74 -5.80
N GLU A 70 -2.69 -21.98 -6.93
CA GLU A 70 -1.32 -21.56 -7.18
C GLU A 70 -1.19 -20.04 -7.35
N LEU A 71 -2.24 -19.35 -7.81
CA LEU A 71 -2.29 -17.90 -7.82
C LEU A 71 -2.38 -17.36 -6.38
N LEU A 72 -3.26 -17.95 -5.57
CA LEU A 72 -3.48 -17.54 -4.19
C LEU A 72 -2.32 -17.90 -3.25
N SER A 73 -1.53 -18.92 -3.60
CA SER A 73 -0.33 -19.29 -2.85
C SER A 73 0.90 -18.44 -3.16
N ARG A 74 0.82 -17.52 -4.13
CA ARG A 74 1.91 -16.55 -4.37
C ARG A 74 2.09 -15.67 -3.12
N PRO A 75 3.34 -15.33 -2.75
CA PRO A 75 3.62 -14.61 -1.51
C PRO A 75 2.75 -13.37 -1.30
N THR A 76 2.55 -12.53 -2.32
CA THR A 76 1.75 -11.31 -2.17
C THR A 76 0.27 -11.60 -1.90
N PHE A 77 -0.31 -12.60 -2.57
CA PHE A 77 -1.72 -12.97 -2.35
C PHE A 77 -1.90 -13.68 -1.02
N SER A 78 -1.00 -14.59 -0.65
CA SER A 78 -1.10 -15.30 0.63
C SER A 78 -1.00 -14.33 1.81
N ARG A 79 -0.12 -13.32 1.73
CA ARG A 79 -0.02 -12.27 2.75
C ARG A 79 -1.23 -11.34 2.76
N LEU A 80 -1.79 -11.03 1.59
CA LEU A 80 -3.03 -10.24 1.51
C LEU A 80 -4.21 -10.99 2.15
N LEU A 81 -4.35 -12.29 1.88
CA LEU A 81 -5.41 -13.11 2.45
C LEU A 81 -5.30 -13.20 3.98
N ALA A 82 -4.07 -13.35 4.50
CA ALA A 82 -3.78 -13.31 5.94
C ALA A 82 -3.90 -11.91 6.59
N LEU A 83 -4.18 -10.87 5.80
CA LEU A 83 -4.61 -9.58 6.35
C LEU A 83 -6.13 -9.45 6.34
N LEU A 84 -6.77 -9.97 5.30
CA LEU A 84 -8.23 -9.86 5.14
C LEU A 84 -9.01 -10.72 6.13
N ASP A 85 -8.44 -11.82 6.62
CA ASP A 85 -9.03 -12.68 7.64
C ASP A 85 -9.07 -12.04 9.04
N ASN A 86 -8.17 -11.12 9.35
CA ASN A 86 -8.21 -10.33 10.60
C ASN A 86 -9.49 -9.47 10.73
N TYR A 87 -10.07 -9.09 9.59
CA TYR A 87 -11.22 -8.20 9.54
C TYR A 87 -12.55 -8.94 9.39
N GLU A 88 -12.58 -10.28 9.50
CA GLU A 88 -13.83 -11.03 9.54
C GLU A 88 -14.64 -10.66 10.81
N PRO A 89 -15.92 -10.27 10.68
CA PRO A 89 -16.62 -9.51 11.72
C PRO A 89 -16.97 -10.36 12.95
N LEU A 90 -16.10 -10.30 13.97
CA LEU A 90 -16.52 -10.43 15.37
C LEU A 90 -16.90 -9.04 15.89
N THR A 91 -18.05 -8.55 15.44
CA THR A 91 -18.58 -7.22 15.81
C THR A 91 -18.56 -6.99 17.32
N GLY A 92 -18.02 -5.85 17.77
CA GLY A 92 -18.29 -5.27 19.10
C GLY A 92 -17.17 -5.30 20.14
N ARG A 93 -15.89 -5.37 19.75
CA ARG A 93 -14.76 -5.14 20.67
C ARG A 93 -13.88 -4.01 20.16
N ASP A 94 -13.29 -3.24 21.08
CA ASP A 94 -12.27 -2.25 20.77
C ASP A 94 -11.14 -2.94 19.99
N GLU A 95 -10.84 -2.42 18.80
CA GLU A 95 -9.77 -2.92 17.95
C GLU A 95 -8.43 -2.65 18.65
N THR A 96 -7.89 -3.69 19.27
CA THR A 96 -6.51 -3.69 19.74
C THR A 96 -5.74 -4.59 18.81
N GLU A 97 -4.90 -3.99 17.95
CA GLU A 97 -4.02 -4.74 17.07
C GLU A 97 -3.14 -5.68 17.92
N THR A 98 -3.27 -6.97 17.66
CA THR A 98 -2.48 -8.04 18.24
C THR A 98 -1.05 -8.02 17.71
N ALA A 99 -0.13 -8.70 18.39
CA ALA A 99 1.25 -8.79 17.91
C ALA A 99 1.33 -9.55 16.58
N GLU A 100 0.40 -10.48 16.37
CA GLU A 100 0.18 -11.26 15.17
C GLU A 100 -0.29 -10.39 14.00
N GLU A 101 -1.33 -9.58 14.18
CA GLU A 101 -1.82 -8.64 13.15
C GLU A 101 -0.73 -7.66 12.73
N LEU A 102 0.01 -7.08 13.69
CA LEU A 102 1.14 -6.20 13.40
C LEU A 102 2.26 -6.92 12.62
N GLN A 103 2.45 -8.22 12.85
CA GLN A 103 3.42 -9.02 12.11
C GLN A 103 2.95 -9.27 10.68
N GLU A 104 1.67 -9.56 10.48
CA GLU A 104 1.08 -9.77 9.15
C GLU A 104 1.13 -8.50 8.29
N GLN A 105 0.87 -7.32 8.88
CA GLN A 105 1.03 -6.03 8.20
C GLN A 105 2.46 -5.81 7.71
N ARG A 106 3.44 -6.06 8.57
CA ARG A 106 4.87 -5.98 8.21
C ARG A 106 5.22 -6.96 7.10
N GLU A 107 4.80 -8.22 7.23
CA GLU A 107 5.10 -9.26 6.24
C GLU A 107 4.46 -8.97 4.89
N PHE A 108 3.24 -8.45 4.86
CA PHE A 108 2.58 -8.01 3.65
C PHE A 108 3.33 -6.87 2.98
N LEU A 109 3.66 -5.81 3.73
CA LEU A 109 4.37 -4.65 3.18
C LEU A 109 5.75 -5.01 2.67
N GLU A 110 6.55 -5.76 3.42
CA GLU A 110 7.88 -6.22 2.98
C GLU A 110 7.77 -7.08 1.72
N THR A 111 6.78 -7.98 1.68
CA THR A 111 6.53 -8.81 0.49
C THR A 111 6.14 -7.94 -0.70
N ALA A 112 5.26 -6.95 -0.52
CA ALA A 112 4.84 -6.04 -1.57
C ALA A 112 6.00 -5.16 -2.05
N LEU A 113 6.80 -4.60 -1.14
CA LEU A 113 7.97 -3.75 -1.42
C LEU A 113 9.07 -4.51 -2.18
N SER A 114 9.17 -5.82 -1.97
CA SER A 114 10.10 -6.69 -2.71
C SER A 114 9.70 -6.92 -4.18
N THR A 115 8.47 -6.57 -4.57
CA THR A 115 8.00 -6.76 -5.94
C THR A 115 8.61 -5.75 -6.91
N PRO A 116 8.75 -6.09 -8.21
CA PRO A 116 9.18 -5.13 -9.22
C PRO A 116 8.30 -3.87 -9.29
N VAL A 117 7.00 -4.01 -8.99
CA VAL A 117 6.00 -2.93 -8.99
C VAL A 117 6.35 -1.88 -7.94
N LEU A 118 6.42 -2.26 -6.66
CA LEU A 118 6.73 -1.28 -5.61
C LEU A 118 8.19 -0.82 -5.65
N ALA A 119 9.12 -1.65 -6.11
CA ALA A 119 10.49 -1.21 -6.35
C ALA A 119 10.57 -0.13 -7.46
N LEU A 120 9.72 -0.20 -8.49
CA LEU A 120 9.60 0.87 -9.50
C LEU A 120 9.01 2.15 -8.89
N LEU A 121 7.94 2.02 -8.10
CA LEU A 121 7.33 3.15 -7.41
C LEU A 121 8.31 3.86 -6.47
N GLU A 122 9.04 3.12 -5.64
CA GLU A 122 10.07 3.65 -4.74
C GLU A 122 11.13 4.44 -5.52
N ARG A 123 11.64 3.87 -6.63
CA ARG A 123 12.60 4.59 -7.49
C ARG A 123 12.01 5.86 -8.10
N PHE A 124 10.74 5.85 -8.48
CA PHE A 124 10.07 7.01 -9.05
C PHE A 124 9.94 8.15 -8.03
N VAL A 125 9.41 7.86 -6.84
CA VAL A 125 9.17 8.89 -5.82
C VAL A 125 10.46 9.50 -5.29
N LEU A 126 11.54 8.70 -5.17
CA LEU A 126 12.87 9.19 -4.81
C LEU A 126 13.49 10.05 -5.91
N ARG A 127 13.37 9.65 -7.17
CA ARG A 127 13.87 10.44 -8.31
C ARG A 127 13.16 11.80 -8.44
N LYS A 128 11.87 11.85 -8.11
CA LYS A 128 11.08 13.09 -8.10
C LYS A 128 11.34 13.97 -6.88
N GLY A 129 12.06 13.47 -5.88
CA GLY A 129 12.33 14.18 -4.62
C GLY A 129 11.09 14.28 -3.73
N LEU A 130 10.10 13.38 -3.90
CA LEU A 130 8.89 13.36 -3.07
C LEU A 130 9.17 12.84 -1.66
N TYR A 131 10.15 11.93 -1.55
CA TYR A 131 10.65 11.42 -0.28
C TYR A 131 12.16 11.63 -0.18
N PRO A 132 12.69 11.92 1.01
CA PRO A 132 14.12 12.14 1.22
C PRO A 132 14.93 10.84 1.19
N SER A 133 14.30 9.69 1.46
CA SER A 133 14.95 8.37 1.45
C SER A 133 13.94 7.23 1.29
N ALA A 134 14.42 6.03 0.96
CA ALA A 134 13.59 4.83 0.84
C ALA A 134 12.92 4.49 2.19
N GLU A 135 13.65 4.66 3.29
CA GLU A 135 13.16 4.42 4.64
C GLU A 135 12.00 5.37 4.98
N ALA A 136 12.10 6.65 4.60
CA ALA A 136 11.02 7.62 4.79
C ALA A 136 9.78 7.24 3.97
N PHE A 137 9.96 6.83 2.72
CA PHE A 137 8.85 6.35 1.88
C PHE A 137 8.18 5.11 2.47
N ARG A 138 8.94 4.11 2.91
CA ARG A 138 8.40 2.86 3.48
C ARG A 138 7.67 3.10 4.80
N ALA A 139 8.21 3.96 5.66
CA ALA A 139 7.56 4.35 6.91
C ALA A 139 6.24 5.08 6.66
N ASP A 140 6.22 6.01 5.69
CA ASP A 140 5.00 6.72 5.32
C ASP A 140 3.98 5.79 4.64
N LEU A 141 4.43 4.87 3.78
CA LEU A 141 3.56 3.85 3.18
C LEU A 141 2.90 2.97 4.25
N HIS A 142 3.66 2.55 5.27
CA HIS A 142 3.11 1.82 6.41
C HIS A 142 2.09 2.65 7.17
N SER A 143 2.43 3.89 7.51
CA SER A 143 1.52 4.79 8.23
C SER A 143 0.27 5.13 7.43
N MET A 144 0.36 5.23 6.10
CA MET A 144 -0.75 5.55 5.21
C MET A 144 -1.76 4.40 5.14
N TRP A 145 -1.28 3.16 5.11
CA TRP A 145 -2.16 1.99 4.98
C TRP A 145 -2.64 1.44 6.33
N PHE A 146 -1.78 1.41 7.34
CA PHE A 146 -2.07 0.77 8.63
C PHE A 146 -2.05 1.75 9.81
N GLY A 147 -1.74 3.03 9.58
CA GLY A 147 -1.91 4.03 10.62
C GLY A 147 -3.40 4.23 10.90
N LEU A 148 -3.80 3.96 12.14
CA LEU A 148 -5.18 4.18 12.57
C LEU A 148 -5.51 5.68 12.57
N TYR A 149 -6.68 6.04 12.04
CA TYR A 149 -7.19 7.41 12.11
C TYR A 149 -8.66 7.44 12.56
N SER A 150 -9.04 8.50 13.28
CA SER A 150 -10.41 8.66 13.78
C SER A 150 -11.31 9.23 12.70
N ARG A 151 -12.38 8.50 12.32
CA ARG A 151 -13.38 8.95 11.32
C ARG A 151 -14.37 9.97 11.86
N SER A 152 -14.58 9.99 13.18
CA SER A 152 -15.39 10.99 13.88
C SER A 152 -14.52 11.96 14.66
N SER A 153 -15.05 13.12 15.05
CA SER A 153 -14.35 14.15 15.83
C SER A 153 -14.03 13.73 17.29
N GLY A 154 -13.31 12.61 17.45
CA GLY A 154 -12.42 12.37 18.57
C GLY A 154 -12.78 11.23 19.53
N LYS A 155 -13.21 10.04 19.10
CA LYS A 155 -13.43 8.94 20.08
C LYS A 155 -13.02 7.50 19.74
N ALA A 156 -12.65 7.15 18.50
CA ALA A 156 -12.11 5.81 18.22
C ALA A 156 -11.07 5.87 17.11
N LEU A 157 -9.91 5.24 17.33
CA LEU A 157 -8.94 4.90 16.29
C LEU A 157 -9.34 3.49 15.82
N ASP A 158 -10.33 3.41 14.94
CA ASP A 158 -11.05 2.17 14.59
C ASP A 158 -11.08 1.90 13.09
N SER A 159 -10.20 2.56 12.33
CA SER A 159 -10.06 2.23 10.92
C SER A 159 -8.73 2.63 10.33
N SER A 160 -8.29 1.83 9.36
CA SER A 160 -7.06 2.03 8.59
C SER A 160 -7.35 2.28 7.11
N GLY A 161 -6.38 2.84 6.38
CA GLY A 161 -6.50 3.02 4.93
C GLY A 161 -6.64 1.69 4.20
N PHE A 162 -6.04 0.63 4.75
CA PHE A 162 -6.11 -0.73 4.22
C PHE A 162 -7.52 -1.28 4.28
N GLU A 163 -8.20 -1.20 5.42
CA GLU A 163 -9.60 -1.60 5.55
C GLU A 163 -10.48 -0.85 4.57
N HIS A 164 -10.33 0.47 4.49
CA HIS A 164 -11.21 1.29 3.67
C HIS A 164 -11.12 0.98 2.17
N VAL A 165 -9.94 0.58 1.68
CA VAL A 165 -9.70 0.35 0.25
C VAL A 165 -9.79 -1.12 -0.13
N PHE A 166 -9.28 -2.03 0.70
CA PHE A 166 -9.16 -3.45 0.38
C PHE A 166 -10.23 -4.32 1.04
N HIS A 167 -10.65 -4.01 2.27
CA HIS A 167 -11.73 -4.77 2.92
C HIS A 167 -13.11 -4.31 2.43
N GLY A 168 -13.33 -2.98 2.39
CA GLY A 168 -14.56 -2.35 1.92
C GLY A 168 -15.50 -1.93 3.05
#